data_AF-A0A1U9JWA9-F1
#
_entry.id   AF-A0A1U9JWA9-F1
#
_cell.length_a   1.000
_cell.length_b   1.000
_cell.length_c   1.000
_cell.angle_alpha   90.00
_cell.angle_beta   90.00
_cell.angle_gamma   90.00
#
_symmetry.space_group_name_H-M   'P 1'
#
loop_
_entity.id
_entity.type
_entity.pdbx_description
1 polymer ?
#
loop_
_entity_poly.entity_id
_entity_poly.type
_entity_poly.pdbx_seq_one_letter_code
_entity_poly.pdbx_strand_id
1 'polypeptide(L)'
;MPVLIGIAILSGCAAGLVDAADGLKVSATPAPQSAHPATLPAAGDDGPRFHDHAPHEWGTRKPWHYAVHGIDVSRYQGEIDWLQVRADSVDFAFIKATEGGDRLDETFKQNWAQAKAAGVPRGAYHFYYFCRSAKEQAQWFIRHVPRDTTALPPVLDMEWNPKSPTCKLRPAPEMVRKEMRVFLDTLEKHYGKRPIIYTAIDFFEHNDLKQFKNHSFWLRSVAGHPQEKYGDHPWLFWQYTGTGSLAGITGDADINAFAGTRAEWQAWLQQQNE
;
A
#
# COMPACT_ATOMS: atom_id res chain seq x y z
N MET A 1 -32.56 -83.37 -10.01
CA MET A 1 -33.71 -82.64 -10.60
C MET A 1 -33.35 -81.17 -10.67
N PRO A 2 -33.23 -80.59 -11.88
CA PRO A 2 -32.78 -79.22 -12.09
C PRO A 2 -33.96 -78.25 -12.08
N VAL A 3 -33.80 -77.02 -11.58
CA VAL A 3 -34.70 -75.91 -11.92
C VAL A 3 -33.90 -74.61 -12.09
N LEU A 4 -33.88 -74.22 -13.37
CA LEU A 4 -33.82 -72.91 -14.00
C LEU A 4 -32.98 -71.75 -13.42
N ILE A 5 -31.99 -71.43 -14.24
CA ILE A 5 -31.35 -70.14 -14.49
C ILE A 5 -32.39 -69.11 -14.95
N GLY A 6 -32.43 -67.95 -14.29
CA GLY A 6 -33.11 -66.74 -14.77
C GLY A 6 -32.06 -65.67 -15.11
N ILE A 7 -31.83 -65.48 -16.41
CA ILE A 7 -31.03 -64.38 -16.97
C ILE A 7 -31.99 -63.20 -17.21
N ALA A 8 -31.66 -62.03 -16.65
CA ALA A 8 -32.21 -60.74 -17.06
C ALA A 8 -31.05 -59.84 -17.49
N ILE A 9 -31.13 -59.32 -18.71
CA ILE A 9 -30.12 -58.51 -19.39
C ILE A 9 -30.71 -57.12 -19.71
N LEU A 10 -29.88 -56.10 -19.46
CA LEU A 10 -29.80 -54.75 -20.06
C LEU A 10 -30.82 -53.64 -19.73
N SER A 11 -30.33 -52.64 -18.99
CA SER A 11 -30.07 -51.24 -19.43
C SER A 11 -29.35 -50.55 -18.27
N GLY A 12 -28.19 -49.90 -18.38
CA GLY A 12 -27.70 -49.05 -19.45
C GLY A 12 -27.85 -47.58 -19.01
N CYS A 13 -26.87 -47.02 -18.30
CA CYS A 13 -26.43 -45.62 -18.42
C CYS A 13 -25.20 -45.36 -17.54
N ALA A 14 -24.16 -44.85 -18.18
CA ALA A 14 -22.90 -44.42 -17.59
C ALA A 14 -23.01 -43.02 -16.99
N ALA A 15 -21.99 -42.71 -16.16
CA ALA A 15 -21.29 -41.43 -16.01
C ALA A 15 -21.38 -40.77 -14.62
N GLY A 16 -20.19 -40.44 -14.10
CA GLY A 16 -19.97 -39.17 -13.41
C GLY A 16 -19.70 -39.26 -11.91
N LEU A 17 -18.45 -39.53 -11.53
CA LEU A 17 -17.85 -38.91 -10.34
C LEU A 17 -17.81 -37.39 -10.57
N VAL A 18 -18.36 -36.61 -9.65
CA VAL A 18 -18.07 -35.18 -9.53
C VAL A 18 -17.81 -34.83 -8.07
N ASP A 19 -16.57 -34.40 -7.83
CA ASP A 19 -16.09 -33.74 -6.62
C ASP A 19 -16.94 -32.51 -6.32
N ALA A 20 -17.45 -32.42 -5.09
CA ALA A 20 -18.01 -31.19 -4.55
C ALA A 20 -16.87 -30.32 -4.00
N ALA A 21 -16.22 -29.56 -4.88
CA ALA A 21 -15.42 -28.41 -4.48
C ALA A 21 -16.38 -27.21 -4.32
N ASP A 22 -16.77 -26.94 -3.08
CA ASP A 22 -17.54 -25.74 -2.73
C ASP A 22 -16.65 -24.50 -2.93
N GLY A 23 -16.85 -23.83 -4.06
CA GLY A 23 -16.22 -22.57 -4.39
C GLY A 23 -16.90 -21.44 -3.63
N LEU A 24 -16.30 -21.02 -2.51
CA LEU A 24 -16.63 -19.78 -1.83
C LEU A 24 -16.33 -18.61 -2.78
N LYS A 25 -17.37 -18.03 -3.39
CA LYS A 25 -17.26 -16.79 -4.16
C LYS A 25 -16.95 -15.65 -3.19
N VAL A 26 -15.67 -15.29 -3.08
CA VAL A 26 -15.26 -14.01 -2.50
C VAL A 26 -15.69 -12.92 -3.50
N SER A 27 -16.75 -12.18 -3.18
CA SER A 27 -17.04 -10.91 -3.85
C SER A 27 -15.86 -9.98 -3.60
N ALA A 28 -15.06 -9.73 -4.62
CA ALA A 28 -14.07 -8.67 -4.59
C ALA A 28 -14.82 -7.34 -4.56
N THR A 29 -14.67 -6.58 -3.48
CA THR A 29 -15.09 -5.18 -3.43
C THR A 29 -14.40 -4.46 -4.59
N PRO A 30 -15.12 -3.71 -5.44
CA PRO A 30 -14.50 -2.91 -6.48
C PRO A 30 -13.47 -1.98 -5.83
N ALA A 31 -12.31 -1.80 -6.47
CA ALA A 31 -11.45 -0.70 -6.09
C ALA A 31 -12.29 0.59 -6.12
N PRO A 32 -12.20 1.45 -5.08
CA PRO A 32 -12.85 2.75 -5.14
C PRO A 32 -12.41 3.40 -6.44
N GLN A 33 -13.40 3.83 -7.25
CA GLN A 33 -13.12 4.63 -8.43
C GLN A 33 -12.25 5.78 -7.96
N SER A 34 -11.01 5.81 -8.49
CA SER A 34 -10.07 6.90 -8.27
C SER A 34 -10.85 8.19 -8.36
N ALA A 35 -10.77 9.04 -7.35
CA ALA A 35 -11.27 10.38 -7.42
C ALA A 35 -10.79 10.96 -8.76
N HIS A 36 -11.72 11.14 -9.71
CA HIS A 36 -11.48 12.05 -10.82
C HIS A 36 -10.98 13.35 -10.19
N PRO A 37 -10.08 14.12 -10.84
CA PRO A 37 -9.50 15.30 -10.24
C PRO A 37 -10.63 16.27 -9.92
N ALA A 38 -11.17 16.15 -8.71
CA ALA A 38 -12.04 17.13 -8.11
C ALA A 38 -11.19 18.38 -8.15
N THR A 39 -11.74 19.44 -8.72
CA THR A 39 -11.14 20.76 -8.64
C THR A 39 -10.86 21.00 -7.17
N LEU A 40 -9.60 20.85 -6.75
CA LEU A 40 -9.21 20.97 -5.36
C LEU A 40 -9.74 22.33 -4.92
N PRO A 41 -10.64 22.42 -3.93
CA PRO A 41 -10.93 23.70 -3.34
C PRO A 41 -9.59 24.24 -2.87
N ALA A 42 -9.26 25.47 -3.23
CA ALA A 42 -8.02 26.11 -2.80
C ALA A 42 -7.95 26.01 -1.27
N ALA A 43 -7.14 25.10 -0.74
CA ALA A 43 -6.61 25.29 0.60
C ALA A 43 -5.85 26.63 0.54
N GLY A 44 -6.04 27.47 1.56
CA GLY A 44 -5.49 28.82 1.59
C GLY A 44 -4.01 28.84 1.21
N ASP A 45 -3.53 29.97 0.70
CA ASP A 45 -2.11 30.20 0.39
C ASP A 45 -1.27 30.38 1.68
N ASP A 46 -1.66 29.70 2.77
CA ASP A 46 -1.10 29.79 4.11
C ASP A 46 0.30 29.12 4.19
N GLY A 47 0.85 28.71 3.04
CA GLY A 47 2.17 28.12 2.91
C GLY A 47 2.24 26.66 3.35
N PRO A 48 3.47 26.09 3.39
CA PRO A 48 3.67 24.71 3.80
C PRO A 48 3.29 24.49 5.28
N ARG A 49 2.54 23.41 5.54
CA ARG A 49 2.15 23.01 6.91
C ARG A 49 3.35 22.58 7.76
N PHE A 50 4.34 21.98 7.14
CA PHE A 50 5.52 21.44 7.81
C PHE A 50 6.77 22.14 7.29
N HIS A 51 7.77 22.24 8.15
CA HIS A 51 9.07 22.71 7.72
C HIS A 51 9.76 21.65 6.85
N ASP A 52 10.69 22.09 6.01
CA ASP A 52 11.47 21.24 5.11
C ASP A 52 12.90 21.79 5.08
N HIS A 53 13.89 20.93 5.39
CA HIS A 53 15.29 21.32 5.41
C HIS A 53 15.87 21.53 4.01
N ALA A 54 15.25 20.96 2.97
CA ALA A 54 15.66 21.09 1.58
C ALA A 54 14.42 21.21 0.66
N PRO A 55 13.66 22.32 0.77
CA PRO A 55 12.40 22.46 0.06
C PRO A 55 12.60 22.50 -1.46
N HIS A 56 11.64 21.93 -2.18
CA HIS A 56 11.52 22.14 -3.61
C HIS A 56 10.72 23.42 -3.90
N GLU A 57 11.17 24.19 -4.89
CA GLU A 57 10.44 25.35 -5.40
C GLU A 57 9.24 24.89 -6.25
N TRP A 58 8.06 24.90 -5.64
CA TRP A 58 6.83 24.44 -6.28
C TRP A 58 6.24 25.47 -7.23
N GLY A 59 5.73 24.99 -8.39
CA GLY A 59 4.94 25.79 -9.32
C GLY A 59 3.51 26.04 -8.83
N THR A 60 2.54 25.97 -9.73
CA THR A 60 1.13 26.26 -9.40
C THR A 60 0.45 25.16 -8.57
N ARG A 61 0.97 23.94 -8.59
CA ARG A 61 0.43 22.79 -7.86
C ARG A 61 1.34 22.41 -6.71
N LYS A 62 1.04 22.99 -5.55
CA LYS A 62 1.87 22.89 -4.35
C LYS A 62 1.31 21.82 -3.39
N PRO A 63 2.16 21.11 -2.62
CA PRO A 63 1.69 20.09 -1.67
C PRO A 63 0.68 20.60 -0.64
N TRP A 64 0.82 21.84 -0.18
CA TRP A 64 -0.08 22.41 0.82
C TRP A 64 -1.45 22.82 0.27
N HIS A 65 -1.69 22.69 -1.04
CA HIS A 65 -3.05 22.81 -1.59
C HIS A 65 -3.92 21.59 -1.23
N TYR A 66 -3.34 20.50 -0.72
CA TYR A 66 -4.05 19.33 -0.24
C TYR A 66 -4.40 19.49 1.25
N ALA A 67 -5.61 19.10 1.65
CA ALA A 67 -6.07 19.36 3.01
C ALA A 67 -5.51 18.36 4.03
N VAL A 68 -5.08 17.18 3.58
CA VAL A 68 -4.80 16.00 4.40
C VAL A 68 -3.36 15.59 4.19
N HIS A 69 -2.57 15.58 5.26
CA HIS A 69 -1.16 15.26 5.20
C HIS A 69 -0.78 14.17 6.20
N GLY A 70 0.16 13.33 5.82
CA GLY A 70 0.65 12.25 6.66
C GLY A 70 2.15 12.09 6.57
N ILE A 71 2.68 11.16 7.33
CA ILE A 71 4.10 10.80 7.33
C ILE A 71 4.27 9.34 6.93
N ASP A 72 5.47 8.98 6.50
CA ASP A 72 5.89 7.59 6.51
C ASP A 72 7.22 7.43 7.24
N VAL A 73 7.33 6.35 8.02
CA VAL A 73 8.40 6.19 9.01
C VAL A 73 8.92 4.77 9.06
N SER A 74 10.15 4.63 9.51
CA SER A 74 10.84 3.38 9.76
C SER A 74 11.71 3.51 11.02
N ARG A 75 12.58 2.54 11.29
CA ARG A 75 13.62 2.68 12.32
C ARG A 75 14.53 3.90 12.14
N TYR A 76 14.64 4.47 10.93
CA TYR A 76 15.53 5.61 10.69
C TYR A 76 15.05 6.91 11.35
N GLN A 77 13.76 7.03 11.66
CA GLN A 77 13.19 8.16 12.39
C GLN A 77 13.35 8.05 13.91
N GLY A 78 13.95 6.95 14.41
CA GLY A 78 14.22 6.77 15.83
C GLY A 78 12.96 6.70 16.69
N GLU A 79 13.06 7.24 17.90
CA GLU A 79 11.94 7.42 18.84
C GLU A 79 11.06 8.58 18.37
N ILE A 80 9.76 8.34 18.26
CA ILE A 80 8.78 9.32 17.76
C ILE A 80 7.81 9.69 18.88
N ASP A 81 7.64 10.99 19.12
CA ASP A 81 6.55 11.50 19.95
C ASP A 81 5.26 11.56 19.13
N TRP A 82 4.48 10.48 19.17
CA TRP A 82 3.25 10.36 18.41
C TRP A 82 2.14 11.34 18.85
N LEU A 83 2.16 11.82 20.10
CA LEU A 83 1.21 12.83 20.56
C LEU A 83 1.57 14.19 19.96
N GLN A 84 2.85 14.53 19.93
CA GLN A 84 3.32 15.74 19.25
C GLN A 84 3.09 15.66 17.74
N VAL A 85 3.36 14.52 17.10
CA VAL A 85 3.03 14.28 15.68
C VAL A 85 1.53 14.54 15.42
N ARG A 86 0.65 14.04 16.28
CA ARG A 86 -0.80 14.28 16.16
C ARG A 86 -1.15 15.76 16.35
N ALA A 87 -0.50 16.44 17.30
CA ALA A 87 -0.68 17.87 17.57
C ALA A 87 -0.23 18.74 16.38
N ASP A 88 0.82 18.32 15.66
CA ASP A 88 1.31 18.93 14.42
C ASP A 88 0.40 18.64 13.20
N SER A 89 -0.83 18.16 13.44
CA SER A 89 -1.84 17.91 12.40
C SER A 89 -1.42 16.90 11.33
N VAL A 90 -0.69 15.85 11.74
CA VAL A 90 -0.52 14.62 10.95
C VAL A 90 -1.80 13.80 10.99
N ASP A 91 -2.35 13.55 9.79
CA ASP A 91 -3.65 12.92 9.57
C ASP A 91 -3.58 11.42 9.35
N PHE A 92 -2.42 10.89 8.94
CA PHE A 92 -2.16 9.47 8.78
C PHE A 92 -0.65 9.15 8.84
N ALA A 93 -0.33 7.87 9.05
CA ALA A 93 1.04 7.37 8.97
C ALA A 93 1.14 6.03 8.24
N PHE A 94 2.14 5.86 7.38
CA PHE A 94 2.59 4.54 6.91
C PHE A 94 3.87 4.14 7.64
N ILE A 95 3.89 2.94 8.22
CA ILE A 95 4.96 2.49 9.11
C ILE A 95 5.63 1.27 8.49
N LYS A 96 6.96 1.31 8.33
CA LYS A 96 7.71 0.17 7.81
C LYS A 96 7.49 -1.02 8.72
N ALA A 97 7.02 -2.12 8.17
CA ALA A 97 6.89 -3.36 8.91
C ALA A 97 8.00 -4.33 8.58
N THR A 98 8.17 -4.64 7.30
CA THR A 98 9.11 -5.69 6.89
C THR A 98 9.84 -5.33 5.60
N GLU A 99 10.98 -5.98 5.41
CA GLU A 99 11.80 -5.90 4.20
C GLU A 99 12.24 -7.32 3.82
N GLY A 100 12.03 -7.69 2.56
CA GLY A 100 12.37 -9.04 2.11
C GLY A 100 11.69 -10.16 2.91
N GLY A 101 12.35 -11.31 2.98
CA GLY A 101 11.78 -12.52 3.59
C GLY A 101 12.17 -12.76 5.05
N ASP A 102 12.93 -11.84 5.66
CA ASP A 102 13.62 -12.09 6.94
C ASP A 102 13.90 -10.84 7.79
N ARG A 103 13.58 -9.62 7.35
CA ARG A 103 13.77 -8.41 8.18
C ARG A 103 12.43 -7.85 8.66
N LEU A 104 12.35 -7.68 9.98
CA LEU A 104 11.33 -6.90 10.67
C LEU A 104 11.96 -5.54 11.01
N ASP A 105 11.25 -4.45 10.74
CA ASP A 105 11.68 -3.14 11.23
C ASP A 105 11.58 -3.11 12.76
N GLU A 106 12.70 -2.80 13.42
CA GLU A 106 12.85 -2.89 14.88
C GLU A 106 11.89 -1.97 15.64
N THR A 107 11.47 -0.85 15.03
CA THR A 107 10.54 0.10 15.66
C THR A 107 9.09 -0.15 15.27
N PHE A 108 8.79 -1.07 14.33
CA PHE A 108 7.45 -1.29 13.81
C PHE A 108 6.40 -1.48 14.90
N LYS A 109 6.62 -2.41 15.85
CA LYS A 109 5.62 -2.73 16.89
C LYS A 109 5.30 -1.53 17.78
N GLN A 110 6.34 -0.76 18.13
CA GLN A 110 6.23 0.42 18.96
C GLN A 110 5.50 1.53 18.20
N ASN A 111 5.99 1.89 17.01
CA ASN A 111 5.39 2.91 16.17
C ASN A 111 3.96 2.58 15.80
N TRP A 112 3.68 1.31 15.47
CA TRP A 112 2.32 0.82 15.28
C TRP A 112 1.50 1.19 16.50
N ALA A 113 1.76 0.60 17.67
CA ALA A 113 0.98 0.80 18.89
C ALA A 113 0.79 2.28 19.27
N GLN A 114 1.85 3.06 19.27
CA GLN A 114 1.83 4.46 19.69
C GLN A 114 1.06 5.37 18.73
N ALA A 115 1.16 5.16 17.41
CA ALA A 115 0.36 5.89 16.43
C ALA A 115 -1.15 5.74 16.68
N LYS A 116 -1.64 4.53 17.01
CA LYS A 116 -3.06 4.32 17.36
C LYS A 116 -3.42 4.92 18.69
N ALA A 117 -2.55 4.82 19.70
CA ALA A 117 -2.80 5.45 20.99
C ALA A 117 -2.94 6.98 20.86
N ALA A 118 -2.19 7.59 19.93
CA ALA A 118 -2.30 9.00 19.58
C ALA A 118 -3.48 9.34 18.63
N GLY A 119 -4.25 8.34 18.19
CA GLY A 119 -5.37 8.55 17.27
C GLY A 119 -4.95 8.90 15.84
N VAL A 120 -3.76 8.48 15.41
CA VAL A 120 -3.28 8.62 14.03
C VAL A 120 -3.64 7.35 13.24
N PRO A 121 -4.51 7.42 12.22
CA PRO A 121 -4.75 6.33 11.27
C PRO A 121 -3.43 5.81 10.69
N ARG A 122 -3.23 4.49 10.71
CA ARG A 122 -1.92 3.87 10.43
C ARG A 122 -2.02 2.72 9.44
N GLY A 123 -1.10 2.64 8.49
CA GLY A 123 -0.92 1.52 7.57
C GLY A 123 0.49 0.94 7.70
N ALA A 124 0.68 -0.32 7.34
CA ALA A 124 1.98 -0.98 7.37
C ALA A 124 2.50 -1.14 5.94
N TYR A 125 3.79 -0.88 5.70
CA TYR A 125 4.41 -1.09 4.39
C TYR A 125 5.50 -2.16 4.38
N HIS A 126 5.64 -2.81 3.23
CA HIS A 126 6.65 -3.82 2.95
C HIS A 126 7.63 -3.33 1.89
N PHE A 127 8.92 -3.21 2.24
CA PHE A 127 9.97 -2.90 1.27
C PHE A 127 10.35 -4.15 0.47
N TYR A 128 10.03 -4.17 -0.83
CA TYR A 128 10.21 -5.36 -1.64
C TYR A 128 11.67 -5.67 -1.96
N TYR A 129 12.00 -6.96 -1.99
CA TYR A 129 13.36 -7.45 -2.15
C TYR A 129 13.45 -8.58 -3.18
N PHE A 130 13.91 -8.26 -4.39
CA PHE A 130 13.88 -9.19 -5.53
C PHE A 130 14.71 -10.47 -5.39
N CYS A 131 15.60 -10.57 -4.40
CA CYS A 131 16.37 -11.78 -4.13
C CYS A 131 15.61 -12.80 -3.27
N ARG A 132 14.30 -12.61 -3.07
CA ARG A 132 13.37 -13.54 -2.41
C ARG A 132 12.07 -13.59 -3.20
N SER A 133 11.33 -14.69 -3.06
CA SER A 133 10.05 -14.83 -3.76
C SER A 133 8.95 -13.94 -3.14
N ALA A 134 7.98 -13.50 -3.94
CA ALA A 134 6.82 -12.74 -3.46
C ALA A 134 6.04 -13.50 -2.39
N LYS A 135 5.95 -14.84 -2.52
CA LYS A 135 5.25 -15.70 -1.55
C LYS A 135 5.90 -15.66 -0.17
N GLU A 136 7.22 -15.81 -0.10
CA GLU A 136 7.96 -15.73 1.16
C GLU A 136 7.81 -14.35 1.80
N GLN A 137 7.92 -13.29 1.00
CA GLN A 137 7.80 -11.91 1.46
C GLN A 137 6.38 -11.60 1.99
N ALA A 138 5.33 -12.05 1.29
CA ALA A 138 3.95 -11.89 1.73
C ALA A 138 3.68 -12.64 3.03
N GLN A 139 4.18 -13.88 3.16
CA GLN A 139 4.09 -14.66 4.41
C GLN A 139 4.86 -14.00 5.54
N TRP A 140 6.00 -13.39 5.26
CA TRP A 140 6.80 -12.66 6.24
C TRP A 140 6.08 -11.40 6.73
N PHE A 141 5.47 -10.62 5.83
CA PHE A 141 4.63 -9.48 6.18
C PHE A 141 3.43 -9.90 7.04
N ILE A 142 2.68 -10.93 6.61
CA ILE A 142 1.52 -11.47 7.35
C ILE A 142 1.89 -11.94 8.76
N ARG A 143 3.08 -12.53 8.93
CA ARG A 143 3.54 -13.00 10.24
C ARG A 143 3.74 -11.84 11.24
N HIS A 144 4.08 -10.65 10.76
CA HIS A 144 4.52 -9.54 11.61
C HIS A 144 3.50 -8.41 11.73
N VAL A 145 2.62 -8.25 10.74
CA VAL A 145 1.61 -7.21 10.73
C VAL A 145 0.26 -7.83 11.17
N PRO A 146 -0.33 -7.34 12.27
CA PRO A 146 -1.59 -7.89 12.75
C PRO A 146 -2.74 -7.53 11.80
N ARG A 147 -3.75 -8.40 11.72
CA ARG A 147 -5.05 -8.02 11.16
C ARG A 147 -5.72 -7.03 12.10
N ASP A 148 -5.67 -5.75 11.74
CA ASP A 148 -6.33 -4.66 12.43
C ASP A 148 -7.36 -4.03 11.48
N THR A 149 -8.65 -4.19 11.76
CA THR A 149 -9.72 -3.66 10.92
C THR A 149 -9.72 -2.12 10.87
N THR A 150 -9.09 -1.46 11.85
CA THR A 150 -8.94 0.01 11.90
C THR A 150 -7.70 0.53 11.18
N ALA A 151 -6.84 -0.36 10.67
CA ALA A 151 -5.63 0.05 9.93
C ALA A 151 -5.95 0.44 8.49
N LEU A 152 -5.14 1.32 7.90
CA LEU A 152 -5.16 1.56 6.46
C LEU A 152 -4.78 0.29 5.69
N PRO A 153 -5.10 0.19 4.38
CA PRO A 153 -4.66 -0.92 3.57
C PRO A 153 -3.13 -1.10 3.64
N PRO A 154 -2.63 -2.35 3.59
CA PRO A 154 -1.20 -2.59 3.56
C PRO A 154 -0.58 -1.99 2.28
N VAL A 155 0.68 -1.61 2.36
CA VAL A 155 1.40 -1.01 1.22
C VAL A 155 2.50 -1.97 0.76
N LEU A 156 2.59 -2.18 -0.56
CA LEU A 156 3.76 -2.75 -1.19
C LEU A 156 4.64 -1.61 -1.70
N ASP A 157 5.83 -1.47 -1.13
CA ASP A 157 6.84 -0.51 -1.55
C ASP A 157 7.73 -1.15 -2.64
N MET A 158 7.58 -0.65 -3.86
CA MET A 158 8.30 -1.07 -5.05
C MET A 158 9.22 0.04 -5.57
N GLU A 159 10.48 -0.06 -5.18
CA GLU A 159 11.54 0.81 -5.69
C GLU A 159 12.84 0.04 -5.94
N TRP A 160 13.73 0.65 -6.71
CA TRP A 160 15.06 0.10 -6.87
C TRP A 160 15.94 0.45 -5.67
N ASN A 161 16.56 -0.57 -5.07
CA ASN A 161 17.55 -0.37 -4.01
C ASN A 161 18.99 -0.63 -4.50
N PRO A 162 19.60 0.29 -5.27
CA PRO A 162 20.97 0.08 -5.79
C PRO A 162 22.03 0.05 -4.69
N LYS A 163 21.71 0.59 -3.49
CA LYS A 163 22.61 0.65 -2.34
C LYS A 163 22.53 -0.58 -1.45
N SER A 164 21.57 -1.48 -1.67
CA SER A 164 21.46 -2.71 -0.89
C SER A 164 22.75 -3.53 -0.97
N PRO A 165 23.36 -3.88 0.18
CA PRO A 165 24.58 -4.69 0.20
C PRO A 165 24.33 -6.14 -0.21
N THR A 166 23.08 -6.59 -0.12
CA THR A 166 22.72 -8.03 -0.16
C THR A 166 21.82 -8.39 -1.35
N CYS A 167 21.29 -7.41 -2.11
CA CYS A 167 20.50 -7.65 -3.32
C CYS A 167 20.38 -6.38 -4.16
N LYS A 168 20.92 -6.44 -5.36
CA LYS A 168 20.78 -5.37 -6.37
C LYS A 168 20.07 -5.87 -7.62
N LEU A 169 19.35 -6.99 -7.50
CA LEU A 169 18.70 -7.64 -8.63
C LEU A 169 17.62 -6.73 -9.20
N ARG A 170 17.65 -6.55 -10.52
CA ARG A 170 16.61 -5.86 -11.30
C ARG A 170 16.07 -6.83 -12.35
N PRO A 171 15.06 -7.66 -12.00
CA PRO A 171 14.45 -8.59 -12.95
C PRO A 171 13.80 -7.84 -14.13
N ALA A 172 13.50 -8.58 -15.19
CA ALA A 172 12.73 -8.02 -16.31
C ALA A 172 11.34 -7.50 -15.83
N PRO A 173 10.81 -6.43 -16.45
CA PRO A 173 9.51 -5.84 -16.09
C PRO A 173 8.36 -6.85 -15.93
N GLU A 174 8.29 -7.86 -16.80
CA GLU A 174 7.25 -8.91 -16.75
C GLU A 174 7.33 -9.72 -15.45
N MET A 175 8.55 -10.01 -15.00
CA MET A 175 8.79 -10.72 -13.75
C MET A 175 8.43 -9.84 -12.56
N VAL A 176 8.81 -8.55 -12.58
CA VAL A 176 8.42 -7.58 -11.55
C VAL A 176 6.90 -7.54 -11.40
N ARG A 177 6.17 -7.34 -12.51
CA ARG A 177 4.71 -7.30 -12.49
C ARG A 177 4.09 -8.62 -12.02
N LYS A 178 4.69 -9.76 -12.37
CA LYS A 178 4.23 -11.09 -11.90
C LYS A 178 4.37 -11.23 -10.38
N GLU A 179 5.54 -10.92 -9.84
CA GLU A 179 5.82 -11.03 -8.41
C GLU A 179 4.96 -10.05 -7.59
N MET A 180 4.77 -8.82 -8.08
CA MET A 180 3.85 -7.86 -7.47
C MET A 180 2.43 -8.42 -7.35
N ARG A 181 1.85 -9.01 -8.42
CA ARG A 181 0.50 -9.61 -8.35
C ARG A 181 0.42 -10.68 -7.28
N VAL A 182 1.41 -11.58 -7.20
CA VAL A 182 1.45 -12.63 -6.18
C VAL A 182 1.43 -12.03 -4.76
N PHE A 183 2.24 -11.00 -4.51
CA PHE A 183 2.29 -10.34 -3.20
C PHE A 183 0.96 -9.63 -2.89
N LEU A 184 0.48 -8.80 -3.81
CA LEU A 184 -0.73 -7.99 -3.66
C LEU A 184 -1.97 -8.87 -3.43
N ASP A 185 -2.17 -9.89 -4.25
CA ASP A 185 -3.31 -10.82 -4.14
C ASP A 185 -3.27 -11.60 -2.81
N THR A 186 -2.06 -11.98 -2.37
CA THR A 186 -1.87 -12.68 -1.09
C THR A 186 -2.25 -11.78 0.09
N LEU A 187 -1.84 -10.51 0.06
CA LEU A 187 -2.19 -9.56 1.11
C LEU A 187 -3.67 -9.18 1.07
N GLU A 188 -4.26 -8.96 -0.11
CA GLU A 188 -5.70 -8.67 -0.24
C GLU A 188 -6.54 -9.81 0.36
N LYS A 189 -6.20 -11.05 0.02
CA LYS A 189 -6.86 -12.24 0.58
C LYS A 189 -6.70 -12.33 2.10
N HIS A 190 -5.54 -11.94 2.64
CA HIS A 190 -5.28 -12.02 4.07
C HIS A 190 -5.93 -10.88 4.85
N TYR A 191 -5.82 -9.63 4.41
CA TYR A 191 -6.29 -8.47 5.17
C TYR A 191 -7.72 -8.05 4.84
N GLY A 192 -8.29 -8.53 3.73
CA GLY A 192 -9.59 -8.08 3.24
C GLY A 192 -9.58 -6.66 2.67
N LYS A 193 -8.40 -6.05 2.54
CA LYS A 193 -8.19 -4.71 2.01
C LYS A 193 -7.23 -4.79 0.83
N ARG A 194 -7.61 -4.17 -0.29
CA ARG A 194 -6.76 -4.10 -1.47
C ARG A 194 -5.50 -3.28 -1.15
N PRO A 195 -4.28 -3.85 -1.28
CA PRO A 195 -3.07 -3.13 -0.95
C PRO A 195 -2.86 -1.89 -1.83
N ILE A 196 -2.15 -0.90 -1.29
CA ILE A 196 -1.67 0.27 -2.03
C ILE A 196 -0.28 -0.04 -2.60
N ILE A 197 0.03 0.47 -3.78
CA ILE A 197 1.37 0.36 -4.38
C ILE A 197 2.10 1.68 -4.15
N TYR A 198 3.18 1.66 -3.38
CA TYR A 198 4.14 2.76 -3.37
C TYR A 198 5.22 2.55 -4.43
N THR A 199 5.64 3.62 -5.10
CA THR A 199 6.74 3.54 -6.08
C THR A 199 7.39 4.89 -6.42
N ALA A 200 8.65 4.82 -6.85
CA ALA A 200 9.40 5.93 -7.42
C ALA A 200 9.22 6.04 -8.94
N ILE A 201 9.46 7.23 -9.50
CA ILE A 201 9.24 7.56 -10.93
C ILE A 201 9.97 6.57 -11.86
N ASP A 202 11.27 6.34 -11.62
CA ASP A 202 12.09 5.47 -12.45
C ASP A 202 11.64 4.01 -12.39
N PHE A 203 11.21 3.54 -11.23
CA PHE A 203 10.67 2.20 -11.06
C PHE A 203 9.32 2.04 -11.78
N PHE A 204 8.43 3.04 -11.65
CA PHE A 204 7.11 3.06 -12.28
C PHE A 204 7.21 2.97 -13.81
N GLU A 205 8.04 3.82 -14.41
CA GLU A 205 8.21 3.90 -15.85
C GLU A 205 8.88 2.63 -16.40
N HIS A 206 9.99 2.21 -15.78
CA HIS A 206 10.77 1.06 -16.24
C HIS A 206 9.93 -0.23 -16.24
N ASN A 207 9.08 -0.41 -15.22
CA ASN A 207 8.32 -1.65 -15.03
C ASN A 207 6.90 -1.61 -15.59
N ASP A 208 6.50 -0.51 -16.25
CA ASP A 208 5.16 -0.29 -16.79
C ASP A 208 4.05 -0.48 -15.73
N LEU A 209 4.22 0.16 -14.56
CA LEU A 209 3.31 -0.04 -13.43
C LEU A 209 1.90 0.53 -13.66
N LYS A 210 1.69 1.38 -14.68
CA LYS A 210 0.35 1.82 -15.12
C LYS A 210 -0.60 0.67 -15.48
N GLN A 211 -0.09 -0.55 -15.68
CA GLN A 211 -0.92 -1.74 -15.87
C GLN A 211 -1.73 -2.14 -14.63
N PHE A 212 -1.36 -1.72 -13.42
CA PHE A 212 -2.09 -2.04 -12.18
C PHE A 212 -3.30 -1.13 -11.94
N LYS A 213 -4.18 -1.01 -12.95
CA LYS A 213 -5.33 -0.09 -12.96
C LYS A 213 -6.32 -0.26 -11.79
N ASN A 214 -6.33 -1.43 -11.17
CA ASN A 214 -7.23 -1.74 -10.05
C ASN A 214 -6.60 -1.47 -8.68
N HIS A 215 -5.38 -0.93 -8.60
CA HIS A 215 -4.72 -0.60 -7.33
C HIS A 215 -4.65 0.91 -7.13
N SER A 216 -4.70 1.34 -5.86
CA SER A 216 -4.38 2.71 -5.49
C SER A 216 -2.86 2.89 -5.44
N PHE A 217 -2.40 4.08 -5.82
CA PHE A 217 -0.98 4.40 -5.85
C PHE A 217 -0.61 5.45 -4.81
N TRP A 218 0.52 5.20 -4.15
CA TRP A 218 1.26 6.18 -3.38
C TRP A 218 2.52 6.55 -4.19
N LEU A 219 2.51 7.72 -4.83
CA LEU A 219 3.56 8.10 -5.77
C LEU A 219 4.59 9.00 -5.09
N ARG A 220 5.88 8.67 -5.25
CA ARG A 220 6.97 9.53 -4.80
C ARG A 220 7.35 10.54 -5.87
N SER A 221 7.18 11.83 -5.57
CA SER A 221 7.67 12.91 -6.42
C SER A 221 8.07 14.12 -5.59
N VAL A 222 9.35 14.25 -5.29
CA VAL A 222 9.89 15.32 -4.43
C VAL A 222 10.36 16.57 -5.19
N ALA A 223 10.22 16.56 -6.52
CA ALA A 223 10.71 17.62 -7.40
C ALA A 223 9.75 17.87 -8.59
N GLY A 224 8.45 17.91 -8.29
CA GLY A 224 7.37 18.19 -9.23
C GLY A 224 6.07 17.47 -8.86
N HIS A 225 4.93 17.97 -9.35
CA HIS A 225 3.64 17.40 -8.99
C HIS A 225 3.47 16.00 -9.63
N PRO A 226 2.74 15.03 -9.01
CA PRO A 226 2.57 13.70 -9.60
C PRO A 226 2.05 13.72 -11.03
N GLN A 227 1.11 14.62 -11.37
CA GLN A 227 0.62 14.75 -12.75
C GLN A 227 1.71 15.17 -13.76
N GLU A 228 2.76 15.88 -13.33
CA GLU A 228 3.89 16.25 -14.18
C GLU A 228 4.85 15.09 -14.39
N LYS A 229 4.99 14.20 -13.40
CA LYS A 229 5.97 13.10 -13.41
C LYS A 229 5.38 11.77 -13.88
N TYR A 230 4.09 11.56 -13.70
CA TYR A 230 3.39 10.30 -13.99
C TYR A 230 2.26 10.47 -15.01
N GLY A 231 2.11 11.66 -15.59
CA GLY A 231 1.00 12.00 -16.48
C GLY A 231 -0.35 11.92 -15.78
N ASP A 232 -1.39 11.50 -16.49
CA ASP A 232 -2.75 11.39 -15.94
C ASP A 232 -2.99 10.09 -15.13
N HIS A 233 -1.92 9.42 -14.67
CA HIS A 233 -2.08 8.24 -13.83
C HIS A 233 -2.67 8.65 -12.47
N PRO A 234 -3.77 8.01 -12.02
CA PRO A 234 -4.37 8.34 -10.74
C PRO A 234 -3.44 7.97 -9.59
N TRP A 235 -3.47 8.78 -8.55
CA TRP A 235 -2.75 8.54 -7.31
C TRP A 235 -3.69 8.85 -6.13
N LEU A 236 -3.43 8.17 -5.01
CA LEU A 236 -4.18 8.32 -3.76
C LEU A 236 -3.33 9.03 -2.70
N PHE A 237 -2.03 8.74 -2.68
CA PHE A 237 -1.06 9.40 -1.82
C PHE A 237 0.11 9.92 -2.62
N TRP A 238 0.73 11.00 -2.15
CA TRP A 238 1.89 11.61 -2.78
C TRP A 238 2.95 11.90 -1.73
N GLN A 239 4.11 11.24 -1.81
CA GLN A 239 5.29 11.64 -1.04
C GLN A 239 5.97 12.82 -1.74
N TYR A 240 5.92 13.99 -1.13
CA TYR A 240 6.37 15.23 -1.74
C TYR A 240 7.69 15.76 -1.16
N THR A 241 8.15 15.21 -0.04
CA THR A 241 9.47 15.50 0.52
C THR A 241 9.96 14.32 1.35
N GLY A 242 11.28 14.18 1.42
CA GLY A 242 11.98 13.29 2.36
C GLY A 242 12.90 14.02 3.31
N THR A 243 12.76 15.35 3.40
CA THR A 243 13.56 16.26 4.25
C THR A 243 12.65 17.12 5.12
N GLY A 244 11.43 16.63 5.38
CA GLY A 244 10.46 17.28 6.23
C GLY A 244 10.89 17.29 7.69
N SER A 245 10.44 18.29 8.44
CA SER A 245 10.79 18.49 9.85
C SER A 245 9.52 18.72 10.67
N LEU A 246 9.34 17.90 11.70
CA LEU A 246 8.17 17.89 12.60
C LEU A 246 8.65 17.81 14.04
N ALA A 247 7.95 18.46 14.97
CA ALA A 247 8.43 18.57 16.36
C ALA A 247 8.54 17.20 17.06
N GLY A 248 7.71 16.23 16.67
CA GLY A 248 7.72 14.88 17.23
C GLY A 248 8.72 13.89 16.62
N ILE A 249 9.53 14.31 15.63
CA ILE A 249 10.52 13.46 14.96
C ILE A 249 11.88 14.15 14.95
N THR A 250 12.92 13.45 15.39
CA THR A 250 14.28 13.98 15.29
C THR A 250 14.82 13.73 13.89
N GLY A 251 15.24 14.80 13.21
CA GLY A 251 15.81 14.72 11.86
C GLY A 251 14.74 14.76 10.76
N ASP A 252 15.07 14.18 9.61
CA ASP A 252 14.22 14.21 8.43
C ASP A 252 13.09 13.17 8.49
N ALA A 253 11.90 13.60 8.04
CA ALA A 253 10.74 12.76 7.85
C ALA A 253 10.22 12.87 6.41
N ASP A 254 9.75 11.74 5.89
CA ASP A 254 8.98 11.73 4.65
C ASP A 254 7.57 12.28 4.91
N ILE A 255 7.14 13.24 4.09
CA ILE A 255 5.81 13.86 4.21
C ILE A 255 4.99 13.63 2.95
N ASN A 256 3.72 13.31 3.21
CA ASN A 256 2.77 12.84 2.24
C ASN A 256 1.51 13.70 2.20
N ALA A 257 0.86 13.75 1.05
CA ALA A 257 -0.48 14.31 0.87
C ALA A 257 -1.45 13.22 0.40
N PHE A 258 -2.71 13.30 0.80
CA PHE A 258 -3.81 12.52 0.24
C PHE A 258 -4.49 13.26 -0.92
N ALA A 259 -4.82 12.54 -1.99
CA ALA A 259 -5.44 13.06 -3.20
C ALA A 259 -6.92 13.38 -3.01
N GLY A 260 -7.23 14.39 -2.20
CA GLY A 260 -8.61 14.83 -2.01
C GLY A 260 -8.79 15.87 -0.90
N THR A 261 -10.05 16.23 -0.73
CA THR A 261 -10.55 17.09 0.33
C THR A 261 -10.59 16.36 1.67
N ARG A 262 -10.75 17.13 2.74
CA ARG A 262 -10.98 16.59 4.09
C ARG A 262 -12.19 15.66 4.16
N ALA A 263 -13.27 15.97 3.45
CA ALA A 263 -14.50 15.17 3.43
C ALA A 263 -14.27 13.83 2.72
N GLU A 264 -13.59 13.84 1.58
CA GLU A 264 -13.21 12.62 0.85
C GLU A 264 -12.29 11.72 1.67
N TRP A 265 -11.36 12.30 2.43
CA TRP A 265 -10.54 11.55 3.38
C TRP A 265 -11.37 10.82 4.44
N GLN A 266 -12.34 11.50 5.06
CA GLN A 266 -13.20 10.87 6.07
C GLN A 266 -14.06 9.75 5.48
N ALA A 267 -14.63 9.97 4.30
CA ALA A 267 -15.39 8.95 3.59
C ALA A 267 -14.52 7.74 3.22
N TRP A 268 -13.30 7.99 2.72
CA TRP A 268 -12.35 6.94 2.38
C TRP A 268 -11.93 6.13 3.61
N LEU A 269 -11.62 6.79 4.74
CA LEU A 269 -11.31 6.13 6.00
C LEU A 269 -12.44 5.24 6.50
N GLN A 270 -13.69 5.72 6.41
CA GLN A 270 -14.85 4.93 6.82
C GLN A 270 -14.97 3.65 5.99
N GLN A 271 -14.81 3.74 4.67
CA GLN A 271 -14.81 2.57 3.78
C GLN A 271 -13.69 1.57 4.12
N GLN A 272 -12.56 2.02 4.67
CA GLN A 272 -11.51 1.10 5.08
C GLN A 272 -11.87 0.33 6.34
N ASN A 273 -12.80 0.81 7.17
CA ASN A 273 -13.13 0.20 8.46
C ASN A 273 -14.32 -0.77 8.40
N GLU A 274 -14.97 -0.88 7.24
CA GLU A 274 -16.07 -1.81 6.94
C GLU A 274 -15.54 -3.19 6.53
#